data_AF-A0A8J7W399-F1
#
_entry.id   AF-A0A8J7W399-F1
#
_cell.length_a   1.000
_cell.length_b   1.000
_cell.length_c   1.000
_cell.angle_alpha   90.00
_cell.angle_beta   90.00
_cell.angle_gamma   90.00
#
_symmetry.space_group_name_H-M   'P 1'
#
loop_
_entity.id
_entity.type
_entity.pdbx_description
1 polymer ?
#
loop_
_entity_poly.entity_id
_entity_poly.type
_entity_poly.pdbx_seq_one_letter_code
_entity_poly.pdbx_strand_id
1 'polypeptide(L)'
;MNVTSKKEKNYFKSQLSKVNYNPSRFQLMIGEDKFLFGVISANDCEAPFGKLMQYKTIYDTLRDLDWKTKLSFNKAIKYAYAESIQKDFSLIKTESDKEILAFYYIENALFRTLSLWDMLAQLYRLFYNIDLPKEKVYYKQIFDPKLKHCDKFKTKATEIYEYLGQVNDIDCEGEWKGNHNFCNVLRNQMTHRNSPNVAVMSDYDLNLKHHPIFLLKRIIEDYVAVSQYIKDILDGI
;
A
#
# COMPACT_ATOMS: atom_id res chain seq x y z
N MET A 1 8.56 -11.97 26.57
CA MET A 1 8.24 -11.98 25.11
C MET A 1 8.99 -13.15 24.48
N ASN A 2 8.30 -14.12 23.85
CA ASN A 2 8.94 -15.33 23.33
C ASN A 2 9.89 -15.03 22.14
N VAL A 3 10.91 -15.86 21.93
CA VAL A 3 11.94 -15.71 20.89
C VAL A 3 11.32 -15.61 19.49
N THR A 4 10.29 -16.40 19.21
CA THR A 4 9.53 -16.37 17.94
C THR A 4 8.89 -15.00 17.70
N SER A 5 8.21 -14.44 18.70
CA SER A 5 7.56 -13.12 18.59
C SER A 5 8.57 -11.98 18.42
N LYS A 6 9.80 -12.12 18.93
CA LYS A 6 10.88 -11.14 18.72
C LYS A 6 11.42 -11.22 17.28
N LYS A 7 11.60 -12.43 16.74
CA LYS A 7 12.03 -12.64 15.35
C LYS A 7 11.03 -12.04 14.36
N GLU A 8 9.73 -12.30 14.52
CA GLU A 8 8.70 -11.73 13.64
C GLU A 8 8.61 -10.20 13.71
N LYS A 9 8.67 -9.61 14.91
CA LYS A 9 8.73 -8.15 15.03
C LYS A 9 9.91 -7.57 14.28
N ASN A 10 11.08 -8.19 14.41
CA ASN A 10 12.28 -7.75 13.70
C ASN A 10 12.11 -7.90 12.19
N TYR A 11 11.49 -8.99 11.73
CA TYR A 11 11.13 -9.18 10.33
C TYR A 11 10.26 -8.02 9.82
N PHE A 12 9.15 -7.69 10.51
CA PHE A 12 8.29 -6.58 10.12
C PHE A 12 9.05 -5.24 10.10
N LYS A 13 9.87 -4.96 11.11
CA LYS A 13 10.67 -3.72 11.12
C LYS A 13 11.67 -3.66 9.99
N SER A 14 12.32 -4.78 9.67
CA SER A 14 13.24 -4.86 8.53
C SER A 14 12.53 -4.60 7.21
N GLN A 15 11.35 -5.18 7.00
CA GLN A 15 10.53 -4.94 5.81
C GLN A 15 10.15 -3.47 5.66
N LEU A 16 9.66 -2.83 6.73
CA LEU A 16 9.32 -1.41 6.72
C LEU A 16 10.52 -0.50 6.42
N SER A 17 11.73 -0.91 6.82
CA SER A 17 12.96 -0.14 6.58
C SER A 17 13.46 -0.20 5.14
N LYS A 18 13.02 -1.21 4.35
CA LYS A 18 13.35 -1.29 2.91
C LYS A 18 12.76 -0.14 2.11
N VAL A 19 11.64 0.42 2.56
CA VAL A 19 10.96 1.52 1.87
C VAL A 19 11.52 2.85 2.38
N ASN A 20 12.03 3.68 1.47
CA ASN A 20 12.49 5.02 1.78
C ASN A 20 12.30 5.96 0.59
N TYR A 21 12.21 7.26 0.89
CA TYR A 21 12.02 8.31 -0.10
C TYR A 21 13.01 9.44 0.18
N ASN A 22 13.78 9.84 -0.83
CA ASN A 22 14.66 11.00 -0.78
C ASN A 22 13.82 12.29 -0.78
N PRO A 23 13.84 13.10 0.30
CA PRO A 23 13.02 14.32 0.40
C PRO A 23 13.27 15.35 -0.71
N SER A 24 14.42 15.29 -1.39
CA SER A 24 14.85 16.26 -2.39
C SER A 24 14.77 15.75 -3.83
N ARG A 25 14.20 14.55 -4.10
CA ARG A 25 14.22 13.91 -5.45
C ARG A 25 13.73 14.81 -6.60
N PHE A 26 12.71 15.62 -6.35
CA PHE A 26 12.14 16.56 -7.35
C PHE A 26 12.17 18.01 -6.88
N GLN A 27 13.07 18.34 -5.95
CA GLN A 27 13.22 19.70 -5.47
C GLN A 27 14.06 20.51 -6.46
N LEU A 28 13.45 21.52 -7.09
CA LEU A 28 14.15 22.45 -7.97
C LEU A 28 14.52 23.71 -7.17
N MET A 29 15.81 23.90 -6.90
CA MET A 29 16.31 25.09 -6.21
C MET A 29 16.33 26.32 -7.14
N ILE A 30 15.94 27.47 -6.61
CA ILE A 30 16.01 28.79 -7.26
C ILE A 30 16.84 29.70 -6.37
N GLY A 31 18.14 29.75 -6.60
CA GLY A 31 19.10 30.39 -5.69
C GLY A 31 19.47 29.49 -4.49
N GLU A 32 19.97 30.08 -3.42
CA GLU A 32 20.56 29.34 -2.30
C GLU A 32 19.51 28.67 -1.39
N ASP A 33 18.42 29.38 -1.06
CA ASP A 33 17.46 28.93 -0.04
C ASP A 33 16.00 28.81 -0.51
N LYS A 34 15.72 29.06 -1.80
CA LYS A 34 14.36 29.00 -2.34
C LYS A 34 14.21 27.81 -3.27
N PHE A 35 13.01 27.25 -3.35
CA PHE A 35 12.70 26.18 -4.29
C PHE A 35 11.37 26.45 -5.01
N LEU A 36 11.23 25.90 -6.21
CA LEU A 36 9.99 25.96 -6.99
C LEU A 36 8.94 25.06 -6.33
N PHE A 37 7.90 25.67 -5.78
CA PHE A 37 6.81 24.93 -5.15
C PHE A 37 5.79 24.37 -6.15
N GLY A 38 5.53 25.09 -7.25
CA GLY A 38 4.54 24.68 -8.24
C GLY A 38 4.54 25.56 -9.48
N VAL A 39 3.93 25.02 -10.54
CA VAL A 39 3.69 25.70 -11.82
C VAL A 39 2.27 25.39 -12.25
N ILE A 40 1.54 26.40 -12.73
CA ILE A 40 0.20 26.24 -13.30
C ILE A 40 0.26 26.71 -14.75
N SER A 41 -0.10 25.82 -15.66
CA SER A 41 -0.20 26.08 -17.09
C SER A 41 -1.52 26.78 -17.41
N ALA A 42 -1.51 27.71 -18.39
CA ALA A 42 -2.74 28.14 -19.05
C ALA A 42 -3.29 26.99 -19.92
N ASN A 43 -4.59 26.99 -20.21
CA ASN A 43 -5.29 25.86 -20.85
C ASN A 43 -4.68 25.37 -22.18
N ASP A 44 -3.90 26.22 -22.88
CA ASP A 44 -3.34 25.91 -24.20
C ASP A 44 -1.79 25.96 -24.27
N CYS A 45 -1.11 26.16 -23.14
CA CYS A 45 0.36 26.25 -23.09
C CYS A 45 0.93 25.40 -21.96
N GLU A 46 1.67 24.34 -22.29
CA GLU A 46 2.43 23.58 -21.28
C GLU A 46 3.54 24.47 -20.71
N ALA A 47 3.39 24.86 -19.45
CA ALA A 47 4.38 25.66 -18.77
C ALA A 47 5.69 24.88 -18.60
N PRO A 48 6.86 25.55 -18.67
CA PRO A 48 8.13 24.93 -18.32
C PRO A 48 8.04 24.24 -16.95
N PHE A 49 8.60 23.03 -16.84
CA PHE A 49 8.54 22.20 -15.64
C PHE A 49 7.14 21.69 -15.22
N GLY A 50 6.09 21.86 -16.03
CA GLY A 50 4.75 21.36 -15.73
C GLY A 50 4.72 19.87 -15.41
N LYS A 51 5.35 19.04 -16.26
CA LYS A 51 5.46 17.58 -16.03
C LYS A 51 6.30 17.24 -14.78
N LEU A 52 7.38 17.97 -14.52
CA LEU A 52 8.19 17.81 -13.30
C LEU A 52 7.36 18.09 -12.04
N MET A 53 6.53 19.14 -12.06
CA MET A 53 5.66 19.47 -10.93
C MET A 53 4.55 18.43 -10.70
N GLN A 54 4.08 17.78 -11.76
CA GLN A 54 3.17 16.64 -11.63
C GLN A 54 3.85 15.45 -10.93
N TYR A 55 5.08 15.10 -11.31
CA TYR A 55 5.86 14.06 -10.61
C TYR A 55 6.11 14.43 -9.16
N LYS A 56 6.53 15.68 -8.89
CA LYS A 56 6.73 16.19 -7.53
C LYS A 56 5.47 16.06 -6.68
N THR A 57 4.30 16.39 -7.23
CA THR A 57 3.01 16.30 -6.53
C THR A 57 2.70 14.85 -6.13
N ILE A 58 2.86 13.90 -7.06
CA ILE A 58 2.66 12.47 -6.76
C ILE A 58 3.70 12.00 -5.74
N TYR A 59 4.96 12.42 -5.88
CA TYR A 59 6.05 12.02 -4.99
C TYR A 59 5.89 12.53 -3.56
N ASP A 60 5.50 13.79 -3.37
CA ASP A 60 5.19 14.34 -2.05
C ASP A 60 4.00 13.61 -1.41
N THR A 61 3.00 13.23 -2.22
CA THR A 61 1.89 12.39 -1.75
C THR A 61 2.36 11.01 -1.30
N LEU A 62 3.25 10.36 -2.08
CA LEU A 62 3.84 9.07 -1.72
C LEU A 62 4.60 9.14 -0.40
N ARG A 63 5.35 10.23 -0.16
CA ARG A 63 6.07 10.46 1.10
C ARG A 63 5.14 10.63 2.29
N ASP A 64 4.07 11.42 2.13
CA ASP A 64 3.06 11.60 3.16
C ASP A 64 2.36 10.26 3.50
N LEU A 65 1.96 9.51 2.47
CA LEU A 65 1.36 8.18 2.63
C LEU A 65 2.33 7.21 3.29
N ASP A 66 3.60 7.19 2.90
CA ASP A 66 4.64 6.34 3.48
C ASP A 66 4.79 6.57 4.99
N TRP A 67 4.95 7.83 5.40
CA TRP A 67 5.08 8.19 6.81
C TRP A 67 3.85 7.75 7.63
N LYS A 68 2.63 8.03 7.13
CA LYS A 68 1.38 7.65 7.80
C LYS A 68 1.20 6.12 7.86
N THR A 69 1.57 5.42 6.79
CA THR A 69 1.48 3.96 6.71
C THR A 69 2.42 3.30 7.70
N LYS A 70 3.68 3.75 7.78
CA LYS A 70 4.66 3.29 8.78
C LYS A 70 4.23 3.60 10.20
N LEU A 71 3.66 4.79 10.45
CA LEU A 71 3.09 5.12 11.76
C LEU A 71 2.03 4.11 12.17
N SER A 72 1.07 3.82 11.27
CA SER A 72 0.03 2.82 11.49
C SER A 72 0.61 1.43 11.74
N PHE A 73 1.53 0.94 10.90
CA PHE A 73 2.17 -0.35 11.14
C PHE A 73 2.91 -0.40 12.47
N ASN A 74 3.64 0.65 12.84
CA ASN A 74 4.37 0.71 14.10
C ASN A 74 3.44 0.61 15.31
N LYS A 75 2.28 1.29 15.26
CA LYS A 75 1.26 1.23 16.31
C LYS A 75 0.57 -0.14 16.31
N ALA A 76 0.17 -0.66 15.16
CA ALA A 76 -0.44 -1.97 15.04
C ALA A 76 0.47 -3.09 15.59
N ILE A 77 1.77 -3.10 15.23
CA ILE A 77 2.76 -4.05 15.77
C ILE A 77 2.87 -3.91 17.30
N LYS A 78 2.81 -2.69 17.84
CA LYS A 78 2.84 -2.47 19.30
C LYS A 78 1.66 -3.16 19.99
N TYR A 79 0.45 -2.97 19.47
CA TYR A 79 -0.77 -3.48 20.08
C TYR A 79 -0.99 -4.98 19.81
N ALA A 80 -0.74 -5.47 18.59
CA ALA A 80 -0.89 -6.88 18.21
C ALA A 80 -0.01 -7.83 19.04
N TYR A 81 1.15 -7.34 19.50
CA TYR A 81 2.07 -8.08 20.35
C TYR A 81 1.99 -7.69 21.83
N ALA A 82 0.94 -6.99 22.25
CA ALA A 82 0.68 -6.83 23.67
C ALA A 82 0.38 -8.20 24.28
N GLU A 83 0.83 -8.42 25.52
CA GLU A 83 0.73 -9.72 26.19
C GLU A 83 -0.71 -10.26 26.26
N SER A 84 -1.69 -9.37 26.52
CA SER A 84 -3.11 -9.72 26.54
C SER A 84 -3.62 -10.23 25.19
N ILE A 85 -3.12 -9.70 24.06
CA ILE A 85 -3.51 -10.20 22.74
C ILE A 85 -2.87 -11.55 22.47
N GLN A 86 -1.60 -11.72 22.82
CA GLN A 86 -0.87 -12.96 22.58
C GLN A 86 -1.42 -14.14 23.38
N LYS A 87 -1.99 -13.89 24.55
CA LYS A 87 -2.53 -14.94 25.45
C LYS A 87 -4.02 -15.16 25.27
N ASP A 88 -4.79 -14.08 25.08
CA ASP A 88 -6.24 -14.11 25.26
C ASP A 88 -7.02 -13.87 23.96
N PHE A 89 -6.35 -13.76 22.81
CA PHE A 89 -7.03 -13.60 21.53
C PHE A 89 -8.01 -14.74 21.28
N SER A 90 -9.21 -14.37 20.83
CA SER A 90 -10.28 -15.31 20.50
C SER A 90 -10.96 -14.85 19.23
N LEU A 91 -11.27 -15.78 18.34
CA LEU A 91 -11.94 -15.51 17.06
C LEU A 91 -13.37 -15.00 17.21
N ILE A 92 -14.01 -15.24 18.36
CA ILE A 92 -15.46 -15.03 18.55
C ILE A 92 -15.77 -14.07 19.71
N LYS A 93 -14.90 -13.98 20.72
CA LYS A 93 -15.14 -13.09 21.87
C LYS A 93 -15.00 -11.62 21.50
N THR A 94 -15.69 -10.78 22.27
CA THR A 94 -15.57 -9.32 22.24
C THR A 94 -14.12 -8.89 22.34
N GLU A 95 -13.77 -7.90 21.53
CA GLU A 95 -12.43 -7.37 21.42
C GLU A 95 -12.03 -6.61 22.69
N SER A 96 -10.78 -6.80 23.12
CA SER A 96 -10.19 -5.91 24.13
C SER A 96 -9.82 -4.55 23.52
N ASP A 97 -9.68 -3.49 24.33
CA ASP A 97 -9.25 -2.17 23.84
C ASP A 97 -7.96 -2.21 23.00
N LYS A 98 -7.02 -3.09 23.37
CA LYS A 98 -5.76 -3.25 22.61
C LYS A 98 -5.99 -3.94 21.27
N GLU A 99 -6.98 -4.83 21.20
CA GLU A 99 -7.36 -5.52 19.97
C GLU A 99 -8.02 -4.54 19.01
N ILE A 100 -8.99 -3.74 19.51
CA ILE A 100 -9.63 -2.65 18.77
C ILE A 100 -8.56 -1.69 18.21
N LEU A 101 -7.61 -1.27 19.04
CA LEU A 101 -6.51 -0.41 18.60
C LEU A 101 -5.63 -1.09 17.56
N ALA A 102 -5.31 -2.37 17.72
CA ALA A 102 -4.54 -3.11 16.72
C ALA A 102 -5.25 -3.10 15.36
N PHE A 103 -6.54 -3.45 15.34
CA PHE A 103 -7.34 -3.47 14.12
C PHE A 103 -7.52 -2.07 13.51
N TYR A 104 -7.78 -1.05 14.32
CA TYR A 104 -7.85 0.35 13.85
C TYR A 104 -6.60 0.76 13.07
N TYR A 105 -5.41 0.49 13.61
CA TYR A 105 -4.16 0.83 12.91
C TYR A 105 -3.90 -0.08 11.71
N ILE A 106 -4.32 -1.36 11.74
CA ILE A 106 -4.24 -2.28 10.60
C ILE A 106 -5.11 -1.80 9.44
N GLU A 107 -6.36 -1.45 9.68
CA GLU A 107 -7.28 -0.93 8.65
C GLU A 107 -6.73 0.35 8.03
N ASN A 108 -6.18 1.24 8.85
CA ASN A 108 -5.51 2.45 8.37
C ASN A 108 -4.29 2.16 7.49
N ALA A 109 -3.49 1.15 7.82
CA ALA A 109 -2.35 0.73 7.01
C ALA A 109 -2.80 0.07 5.70
N LEU A 110 -3.83 -0.79 5.76
CA LEU A 110 -4.43 -1.45 4.60
C LEU A 110 -4.97 -0.44 3.58
N PHE A 111 -5.75 0.54 4.04
CA PHE A 111 -6.30 1.59 3.17
C PHE A 111 -5.21 2.34 2.40
N ARG A 112 -4.14 2.74 3.11
CA ARG A 112 -3.03 3.48 2.50
C ARG A 112 -2.20 2.60 1.58
N THR A 113 -1.99 1.33 1.92
CA THR A 113 -1.30 0.36 1.07
C THR A 113 -2.04 0.18 -0.27
N LEU A 114 -3.37 0.05 -0.24
CA LEU A 114 -4.17 -0.02 -1.46
C LEU A 114 -4.16 1.30 -2.26
N SER A 115 -4.11 2.44 -1.57
CA SER A 115 -3.95 3.75 -2.23
C SER A 115 -2.60 3.89 -2.94
N LEU A 116 -1.52 3.26 -2.43
CA LEU A 116 -0.23 3.25 -3.11
C LEU A 116 -0.28 2.55 -4.46
N TRP A 117 -1.13 1.52 -4.63
CA TRP A 117 -1.33 0.88 -5.93
C TRP A 117 -1.93 1.85 -6.95
N ASP A 118 -2.90 2.66 -6.56
CA ASP A 118 -3.43 3.72 -7.43
C ASP A 118 -2.40 4.83 -7.68
N MET A 119 -1.53 5.15 -6.72
CA MET A 119 -0.43 6.10 -6.94
C MET A 119 0.63 5.56 -7.91
N LEU A 120 0.95 4.26 -7.84
CA LEU A 120 1.78 3.58 -8.83
C LEU A 120 1.14 3.69 -10.23
N ALA A 121 -0.16 3.47 -10.32
CA ALA A 121 -0.92 3.61 -11.57
C ALA A 121 -0.85 5.05 -12.13
N GLN A 122 -0.93 6.07 -11.27
CA GLN A 122 -0.77 7.48 -11.64
C GLN A 122 0.63 7.78 -12.18
N LEU A 123 1.68 7.21 -11.58
CA LEU A 123 3.05 7.35 -12.07
C LEU A 123 3.20 6.75 -13.47
N TYR A 124 2.68 5.54 -13.72
CA TYR A 124 2.73 4.90 -15.04
C TYR A 124 1.95 5.69 -16.08
N ARG A 125 0.76 6.18 -15.73
CA ARG A 125 -0.03 7.07 -16.59
C ARG A 125 0.79 8.28 -17.03
N LEU A 126 1.44 8.96 -16.08
CA LEU A 126 2.21 10.16 -16.35
C LEU A 126 3.52 9.87 -17.12
N PHE A 127 4.20 8.78 -16.78
CA PHE A 127 5.44 8.36 -17.43
C PHE A 127 5.24 7.98 -18.89
N TYR A 128 4.23 7.14 -19.18
CA TYR A 128 3.96 6.65 -20.52
C TYR A 128 2.97 7.50 -21.33
N ASN A 129 2.53 8.64 -20.78
CA ASN A 129 1.50 9.52 -21.35
C ASN A 129 0.24 8.74 -21.75
N ILE A 130 -0.31 7.96 -20.83
CA ILE A 130 -1.53 7.18 -21.07
C ILE A 130 -2.74 8.13 -21.07
N ASP A 131 -3.52 8.10 -22.15
CA ASP A 131 -4.71 8.93 -22.33
C ASP A 131 -5.89 8.41 -21.50
N LEU A 132 -5.83 8.70 -20.20
CA LEU A 132 -6.89 8.45 -19.24
C LEU A 132 -7.08 9.70 -18.37
N PRO A 133 -8.30 10.08 -17.98
CA PRO A 133 -8.51 11.13 -17.00
C PRO A 133 -7.90 10.75 -15.64
N LYS A 134 -7.24 11.69 -14.96
CA LYS A 134 -6.54 11.43 -13.68
C LYS A 134 -7.50 10.94 -12.58
N GLU A 135 -8.78 11.29 -12.64
CA GLU A 135 -9.83 10.89 -11.70
C GLU A 135 -10.34 9.46 -11.94
N LYS A 136 -9.97 8.85 -13.06
CA LYS A 136 -10.43 7.51 -13.48
C LYS A 136 -9.29 6.49 -13.52
N VAL A 137 -8.19 6.78 -12.85
CA VAL A 137 -7.01 5.90 -12.83
C VAL A 137 -7.19 4.86 -11.73
N TYR A 138 -7.34 3.61 -12.15
CA TYR A 138 -7.36 2.46 -11.27
C TYR A 138 -6.22 1.53 -11.64
N TYR A 139 -5.46 1.04 -10.66
CA TYR A 139 -4.31 0.18 -10.93
C TYR A 139 -4.66 -1.06 -11.76
N LYS A 140 -5.83 -1.67 -11.55
CA LYS A 140 -6.30 -2.83 -12.34
C LYS A 140 -6.47 -2.52 -13.83
N GLN A 141 -6.78 -1.27 -14.18
CA GLN A 141 -6.89 -0.83 -15.57
C GLN A 141 -5.53 -0.47 -16.16
N ILE A 142 -4.64 0.14 -15.38
CA ILE A 142 -3.30 0.48 -15.87
C ILE A 142 -2.46 -0.77 -16.13
N PHE A 143 -2.57 -1.79 -15.29
CA PHE A 143 -1.77 -3.01 -15.36
C PHE A 143 -2.51 -4.20 -15.97
N ASP A 144 -3.52 -4.00 -16.81
CA ASP A 144 -4.12 -5.11 -17.59
C ASP A 144 -3.34 -5.31 -18.91
N PRO A 145 -2.57 -6.41 -19.08
CA PRO A 145 -1.74 -6.62 -20.26
C PRO A 145 -2.53 -6.76 -21.57
N LYS A 146 -3.85 -6.92 -21.50
CA LYS A 146 -4.73 -6.98 -22.67
C LYS A 146 -5.02 -5.60 -23.27
N LEU A 147 -4.76 -4.52 -22.53
CA LEU A 147 -5.04 -3.16 -22.97
C LEU A 147 -3.87 -2.57 -23.76
N LYS A 148 -4.20 -1.85 -24.82
CA LYS A 148 -3.24 -1.32 -25.81
C LYS A 148 -2.16 -0.41 -25.19
N HIS A 149 -2.50 0.36 -24.15
CA HIS A 149 -1.52 1.26 -23.54
C HIS A 149 -0.36 0.52 -22.84
N CYS A 150 -0.55 -0.75 -22.48
CA CYS A 150 0.47 -1.59 -21.85
C CYS A 150 1.60 -1.98 -22.80
N ASP A 151 1.45 -1.86 -24.12
CA ASP A 151 2.49 -2.24 -25.08
C ASP A 151 3.83 -1.53 -24.81
N LYS A 152 3.79 -0.31 -24.26
CA LYS A 152 4.98 0.48 -23.90
C LYS A 152 5.75 -0.06 -22.69
N PHE A 153 5.12 -0.88 -21.85
CA PHE A 153 5.68 -1.42 -20.61
C PHE A 153 5.23 -2.86 -20.33
N LYS A 154 5.00 -3.63 -21.39
CA LYS A 154 4.29 -4.91 -21.35
C LYS A 154 4.86 -5.89 -20.34
N THR A 155 6.19 -6.05 -20.31
CA THR A 155 6.87 -6.93 -19.36
C THR A 155 6.52 -6.57 -17.91
N LYS A 156 6.59 -5.28 -17.57
CA LYS A 156 6.32 -4.81 -16.21
C LYS A 156 4.82 -4.80 -15.89
N ALA A 157 3.96 -4.53 -16.88
CA ALA A 157 2.51 -4.69 -16.75
C ALA A 157 2.13 -6.14 -16.43
N THR A 158 2.70 -7.11 -17.14
CA THR A 158 2.49 -8.53 -16.91
C THR A 158 2.98 -8.96 -15.53
N GLU A 159 4.18 -8.56 -15.14
CA GLU A 159 4.75 -8.84 -13.81
C GLU A 159 3.84 -8.34 -12.67
N ILE A 160 3.38 -7.09 -12.76
CA ILE A 160 2.46 -6.51 -11.79
C ILE A 160 1.11 -7.24 -11.82
N TYR A 161 0.56 -7.49 -13.01
CA TYR A 161 -0.71 -8.21 -13.17
C TYR A 161 -0.68 -9.60 -12.51
N GLU A 162 0.39 -10.35 -12.73
CA GLU A 162 0.61 -11.67 -12.14
C GLU A 162 0.69 -11.59 -10.61
N TYR A 163 1.37 -10.58 -10.06
CA TYR A 163 1.41 -10.34 -8.63
C TYR A 163 0.01 -10.02 -8.05
N LEU A 164 -0.76 -9.14 -8.72
CA LEU A 164 -2.12 -8.77 -8.30
C LEU A 164 -3.07 -9.98 -8.30
N GLY A 165 -2.89 -10.90 -9.26
CA GLY A 165 -3.68 -12.12 -9.42
C GLY A 165 -3.11 -13.36 -8.73
N GLN A 166 -2.03 -13.21 -7.95
CA GLN A 166 -1.32 -14.35 -7.40
C GLN A 166 -2.21 -15.18 -6.45
N VAL A 167 -2.15 -16.50 -6.60
CA VAL A 167 -2.88 -17.44 -5.74
C VAL A 167 -2.31 -17.39 -4.31
N ASN A 168 -3.20 -17.52 -3.33
CA ASN A 168 -2.82 -17.55 -1.93
C ASN A 168 -2.00 -18.81 -1.61
N ASP A 169 -0.77 -18.61 -1.14
CA ASP A 169 0.11 -19.67 -0.66
C ASP A 169 0.92 -19.11 0.51
N ILE A 170 0.66 -19.65 1.70
CA ILE A 170 1.31 -19.26 2.97
C ILE A 170 2.32 -20.31 3.45
N ASP A 171 2.37 -21.46 2.78
CA ASP A 171 3.25 -22.60 3.07
C ASP A 171 4.49 -22.56 2.17
N CYS A 172 4.94 -21.35 1.85
CA CYS A 172 6.12 -21.09 1.03
C CYS A 172 7.31 -20.61 1.87
N GLU A 173 8.52 -20.85 1.37
CA GLU A 173 9.71 -20.23 1.93
C GLU A 173 9.74 -18.73 1.60
N GLY A 174 9.91 -17.88 2.62
CA GLY A 174 10.08 -16.44 2.47
C GLY A 174 8.79 -15.62 2.61
N GLU A 175 8.54 -14.76 1.61
CA GLU A 175 7.35 -13.89 1.56
C GLU A 175 6.13 -14.69 1.11
N TRP A 176 4.97 -14.42 1.72
CA TRP A 176 3.74 -15.11 1.37
C TRP A 176 3.23 -14.68 -0.01
N LYS A 177 2.51 -15.57 -0.67
CA LYS A 177 1.93 -15.31 -1.99
C LYS A 177 0.45 -14.93 -1.89
N GLY A 178 -0.02 -14.13 -2.85
CA GLY A 178 -1.41 -13.68 -2.91
C GLY A 178 -1.75 -12.59 -1.87
N ASN A 179 -0.74 -11.88 -1.38
CA ASN A 179 -0.89 -10.81 -0.39
C ASN A 179 -1.84 -9.70 -0.88
N HIS A 180 -1.66 -9.24 -2.12
CA HIS A 180 -2.54 -8.22 -2.71
C HIS A 180 -3.99 -8.68 -2.78
N ASN A 181 -4.23 -9.88 -3.33
CA ASN A 181 -5.58 -10.41 -3.48
C ASN A 181 -6.29 -10.49 -2.12
N PHE A 182 -5.60 -10.96 -1.08
CA PHE A 182 -6.12 -10.98 0.28
C PHE A 182 -6.43 -9.58 0.82
N CYS A 183 -5.52 -8.62 0.66
CA CYS A 183 -5.75 -7.23 1.07
C CYS A 183 -6.95 -6.60 0.34
N ASN A 184 -7.07 -6.85 -0.96
CA ASN A 184 -8.17 -6.38 -1.77
C ASN A 184 -9.51 -7.01 -1.36
N VAL A 185 -9.55 -8.31 -1.05
CA VAL A 185 -10.74 -8.99 -0.51
C VAL A 185 -11.17 -8.39 0.82
N LEU A 186 -10.24 -8.19 1.76
CA LEU A 186 -10.51 -7.56 3.05
C LEU A 186 -11.10 -6.16 2.90
N ARG A 187 -10.49 -5.32 2.05
CA ARG A 187 -10.99 -3.96 1.79
C ARG A 187 -12.37 -3.96 1.13
N ASN A 188 -12.59 -4.88 0.18
CA ASN A 188 -13.90 -4.99 -0.47
C ASN A 188 -14.97 -5.45 0.53
N GLN A 189 -14.64 -6.36 1.45
CA GLN A 189 -15.55 -6.76 2.53
C GLN A 189 -15.92 -5.56 3.43
N MET A 190 -14.93 -4.78 3.90
CA MET A 190 -15.17 -3.56 4.68
C MET A 190 -16.07 -2.55 3.97
N THR A 191 -15.98 -2.48 2.64
CA THR A 191 -16.72 -1.47 1.85
C THR A 191 -18.16 -1.92 1.55
N HIS A 192 -18.39 -3.24 1.40
CA HIS A 192 -19.63 -3.76 0.80
C HIS A 192 -20.41 -4.74 1.68
N ARG A 193 -19.84 -5.21 2.79
CA ARG A 193 -20.46 -6.21 3.66
C ARG A 193 -20.39 -5.81 5.13
N ASN A 194 -19.36 -6.23 5.83
CA ASN A 194 -19.16 -6.05 7.27
C ASN A 194 -17.68 -5.76 7.56
N SER A 195 -17.37 -5.38 8.80
CA SER A 195 -15.97 -5.30 9.21
C SER A 195 -15.38 -6.72 9.28
N PRO A 196 -14.24 -7.00 8.63
CA PRO A 196 -13.58 -8.29 8.68
C PRO A 196 -13.04 -8.60 10.09
N ASN A 197 -12.97 -7.59 10.96
CA ASN A 197 -12.50 -7.72 12.33
C ASN A 197 -13.65 -8.08 13.30
N VAL A 198 -14.91 -7.97 12.87
CA VAL A 198 -16.07 -8.36 13.70
C VAL A 198 -16.49 -9.79 13.38
N ALA A 199 -16.55 -10.64 14.41
CA ALA A 199 -17.09 -11.98 14.26
C ALA A 199 -18.61 -11.92 14.09
N VAL A 200 -19.13 -12.46 12.98
CA VAL A 200 -20.56 -12.44 12.65
C VAL A 200 -20.97 -13.81 12.13
N MET A 201 -22.12 -14.30 12.60
CA MET A 201 -22.82 -15.45 12.03
C MET A 201 -24.30 -15.09 11.94
N SER A 202 -24.75 -14.71 10.73
CA SER A 202 -26.15 -14.37 10.45
C SER A 202 -26.49 -14.67 9.00
N ASP A 203 -27.78 -14.56 8.64
CA ASP A 203 -28.24 -14.70 7.24
C ASP A 203 -27.63 -13.65 6.30
N TYR A 204 -27.00 -12.60 6.84
CA TYR A 204 -26.29 -11.59 6.06
C TYR A 204 -24.88 -12.03 5.67
N ASP A 205 -24.11 -12.62 6.61
CA ASP A 205 -22.75 -13.10 6.35
C ASP A 205 -22.24 -14.04 7.46
N LEU A 206 -21.22 -14.84 7.14
CA LEU A 206 -20.44 -15.63 8.09
C LEU A 206 -18.98 -15.17 8.04
N ASN A 207 -18.52 -14.51 9.11
CA ASN A 207 -17.18 -13.95 9.21
C ASN A 207 -16.54 -14.28 10.56
N LEU A 208 -15.29 -14.75 10.53
CA LEU A 208 -14.43 -14.87 11.71
C LEU A 208 -13.22 -13.97 11.52
N LYS A 209 -12.85 -13.21 12.56
CA LYS A 209 -11.71 -12.30 12.50
C LYS A 209 -10.38 -13.06 12.46
N HIS A 210 -9.40 -12.49 11.77
CA HIS A 210 -8.04 -13.01 11.77
C HIS A 210 -7.24 -12.49 12.97
N HIS A 211 -6.22 -13.24 13.40
CA HIS A 211 -5.27 -12.72 14.37
C HIS A 211 -4.54 -11.48 13.81
N PRO A 212 -4.41 -10.36 14.56
CA PRO A 212 -3.80 -9.12 14.05
C PRO A 212 -2.42 -9.29 13.41
N ILE A 213 -1.59 -10.20 13.94
CA ILE A 213 -0.26 -10.51 13.36
C ILE A 213 -0.37 -11.07 11.94
N PHE A 214 -1.36 -11.92 11.67
CA PHE A 214 -1.57 -12.50 10.36
C PHE A 214 -1.87 -11.40 9.33
N LEU A 215 -2.77 -10.48 9.69
CA LEU A 215 -3.09 -9.31 8.86
C LEU A 215 -1.84 -8.43 8.64
N LEU A 216 -1.07 -8.17 9.69
CA LEU A 216 0.15 -7.36 9.60
C LEU A 216 1.14 -7.93 8.60
N LYS A 217 1.41 -9.23 8.62
CA LYS A 217 2.35 -9.85 7.68
C LYS A 217 1.91 -9.64 6.23
N ARG A 218 0.64 -9.96 5.92
CA ARG A 218 0.06 -9.83 4.57
C ARG A 218 0.15 -8.41 4.05
N ILE A 219 -0.24 -7.43 4.87
CA ILE A 219 -0.32 -6.02 4.45
C ILE A 219 1.07 -5.39 4.35
N ILE A 220 2.00 -5.72 5.26
CA ILE A 220 3.38 -5.21 5.18
C ILE A 220 4.08 -5.72 3.92
N GLU A 221 3.90 -6.99 3.57
CA GLU A 221 4.50 -7.54 2.35
C GLU A 221 3.89 -6.92 1.09
N ASP A 222 2.57 -6.69 1.05
CA ASP A 222 1.95 -5.97 -0.08
C ASP A 222 2.44 -4.51 -0.18
N TYR A 223 2.61 -3.85 0.96
CA TYR A 223 3.18 -2.51 1.04
C TYR A 223 4.62 -2.44 0.53
N VAL A 224 5.45 -3.43 0.86
CA VAL A 224 6.83 -3.50 0.35
C VAL A 224 6.83 -3.76 -1.16
N ALA A 225 5.99 -4.68 -1.65
CA ALA A 225 5.89 -4.99 -3.08
C ALA A 225 5.51 -3.77 -3.91
N VAL A 226 4.42 -3.06 -3.55
CA VAL A 226 4.02 -1.85 -4.28
C VAL A 226 5.06 -0.75 -4.19
N SER A 227 5.72 -0.60 -3.04
CA SER A 227 6.79 0.39 -2.86
C SER A 227 8.01 0.09 -3.73
N GLN A 228 8.33 -1.18 -3.97
CA GLN A 228 9.39 -1.58 -4.89
C GLN A 228 9.03 -1.21 -6.34
N TYR A 229 7.80 -1.50 -6.79
CA TYR A 229 7.36 -1.09 -8.13
C TYR A 229 7.33 0.43 -8.31
N ILE A 230 6.96 1.17 -7.26
CA ILE A 230 7.02 2.64 -7.23
C ILE A 230 8.47 3.11 -7.38
N LYS A 231 9.40 2.50 -6.64
CA LYS A 231 10.82 2.83 -6.73
C LYS A 231 11.35 2.59 -8.15
N ASP A 232 11.03 1.43 -8.74
CA ASP A 232 11.48 1.06 -10.08
C ASP A 232 11.08 2.10 -11.14
N ILE A 233 9.82 2.55 -11.14
CA ILE A 233 9.36 3.56 -12.11
C ILE A 233 9.94 4.95 -11.80
N LEU A 234 10.13 5.29 -10.53
CA LEU A 234 10.76 6.55 -10.15
C LEU A 234 12.23 6.60 -10.58
N ASP A 235 12.95 5.48 -10.52
CA ASP A 235 14.35 5.38 -10.97
C ASP A 235 14.50 5.50 -12.51
N GLY A 236 13.40 5.35 -13.25
CA GLY A 236 13.32 5.67 -14.68
C GLY A 236 12.98 7.14 -14.99
N ILE A 237 12.63 7.96 -13.99
CA ILE A 237 12.34 9.41 -14.11
C ILE A 237 13.59 10.21 -13.74
#